data_AF-A0A497BAV9-F1
#
_entry.id   AF-A0A497BAV9-F1
#
_cell.length_a   1.000
_cell.length_b   1.000
_cell.length_c   1.000
_cell.angle_alpha   90.00
_cell.angle_beta   90.00
_cell.angle_gamma   90.00
#
_symmetry.space_group_name_H-M   'P 1'
#
loop_
_entity.id
_entity.type
_entity.pdbx_description
1 polymer ?
#
loop_
_entity_poly.entity_id
_entity_poly.type
_entity_poly.pdbx_seq_one_letter_code
_entity_poly.pdbx_strand_id
1 'polypeptide(L)'
;MIVWALNLSIIIAILVGMKYGVLVGVIVGLALFAGWIFDVCGRDAEDARYKDIVNKVEELRTMLERRLTWIEQRIVDLDEHYSQIGSELGKVHKEVSLINRRMKSDNEGVRSDG
;
A
#
# COMPACT_ATOMS: atom_id res chain seq x y z
N MET A 1 10.94 28.69 13.97
CA MET A 1 10.79 28.45 15.44
C MET A 1 12.12 28.46 16.19
N ILE A 2 13.19 27.85 15.66
CA ILE A 2 14.52 27.76 16.29
C ILE A 2 15.09 29.12 16.73
N VAL A 3 15.10 30.11 15.83
CA VAL A 3 15.64 31.46 16.10
C VAL A 3 14.90 32.16 17.25
N TRP A 4 13.59 31.94 17.37
CA TRP A 4 12.77 32.54 18.43
C TRP A 4 13.05 31.94 19.80
N ALA A 5 13.25 30.62 19.88
CA ALA A 5 13.61 29.93 21.13
C ALA A 5 15.01 30.33 21.62
N LEU A 6 15.96 30.50 20.70
CA LEU A 6 17.32 30.95 20.98
C LEU A 6 17.35 32.40 21.47
N ASN A 7 16.56 33.27 20.86
CA ASN A 7 16.40 34.65 21.34
C ASN A 7 15.75 34.69 22.73
N LEU A 8 14.73 33.87 22.99
CA LEU A 8 14.06 33.80 24.28
C LEU A 8 15.00 33.31 25.40
N SER A 9 15.82 32.29 25.14
CA SER A 9 16.77 31.75 26.13
C SER A 9 17.86 32.77 26.48
N ILE A 10 18.33 33.55 25.51
CA ILE A 10 19.28 34.65 25.73
C ILE A 10 18.64 35.75 26.59
N ILE A 11 17.39 36.13 26.30
CA ILE A 11 16.66 37.14 27.08
C ILE A 11 16.47 36.68 28.54
N ILE A 12 16.11 35.41 28.75
CA ILE A 12 15.96 34.82 30.09
C ILE A 12 17.30 34.79 30.82
N ALA A 13 18.39 34.39 30.15
CA ALA A 13 19.72 34.37 30.74
C ALA A 13 20.19 35.77 31.19
N ILE A 14 19.90 36.81 30.38
CA ILE A 14 20.21 38.20 30.71
C ILE A 14 19.37 38.69 31.90
N LEU A 15 18.05 38.43 31.91
CA LEU A 15 17.16 38.80 33.01
C LEU A 15 17.57 38.16 34.34
N VAL A 16 17.93 36.87 34.31
CA VAL A 16 18.43 36.14 35.48
C VAL A 16 19.79 36.70 35.91
N GLY A 17 20.68 37.00 34.97
CA GLY A 17 21.99 37.58 35.23
C GLY A 17 21.91 38.97 35.89
N MET A 18 20.93 39.79 35.49
CA MET A 18 20.68 41.10 36.11
C MET A 18 20.17 41.00 37.56
N LYS A 19 19.43 39.94 37.90
CA LYS A 19 18.79 39.77 39.22
C LYS A 19 19.65 38.99 40.22
N TYR A 20 20.41 38.01 39.75
CA TYR A 20 21.14 37.06 40.61
C TYR A 20 22.67 37.06 40.35
N GLY A 21 23.14 37.92 39.45
CA GLY A 21 24.55 38.04 39.08
C GLY A 21 24.89 37.30 37.79
N VAL A 22 25.89 37.82 37.07
CA VAL A 22 26.30 37.38 35.73
C VAL A 22 26.59 35.88 35.67
N LEU A 23 27.22 35.34 36.71
CA LEU A 23 27.62 33.93 36.77
C LEU A 23 26.40 32.98 36.77
N VAL A 24 25.32 33.35 37.45
CA VAL A 24 24.06 32.59 37.49
C VAL A 24 23.34 32.67 36.14
N GLY A 25 23.34 33.86 35.51
CA GLY A 25 22.76 34.06 34.17
C GLY A 25 23.44 33.20 33.11
N VAL A 26 24.77 33.10 33.14
CA VAL A 26 25.54 32.25 32.21
C VAL A 26 25.22 30.76 32.40
N ILE A 27 25.13 30.29 33.64
CA ILE A 27 24.79 28.88 33.93
C ILE A 27 23.39 28.54 33.40
N VAL A 28 22.40 29.42 33.64
CA VAL A 28 21.04 29.22 33.15
C VAL A 28 20.98 29.27 31.62
N GLY A 29 21.71 30.20 30.99
CA GLY A 29 21.80 30.28 29.54
C GLY A 29 22.39 29.01 28.91
N LEU A 30 23.48 28.47 29.49
CA LEU A 30 24.10 27.23 29.03
C LEU A 30 23.17 26.01 29.23
N ALA A 31 22.45 25.94 30.34
CA ALA A 31 21.50 24.85 30.59
C ALA A 31 20.34 24.85 29.60
N LEU A 32 19.78 26.03 29.30
CA LEU A 32 18.73 26.19 28.30
C LEU A 32 19.23 25.84 26.88
N PHE A 33 20.45 26.23 26.56
CA PHE A 33 21.08 25.92 25.28
C PHE A 33 21.34 24.41 25.12
N ALA A 34 21.84 23.76 26.17
CA ALA A 34 22.06 22.31 26.18
C ALA A 34 20.75 21.51 26.06
N GLY A 35 19.69 21.93 26.77
CA GLY A 35 18.37 21.31 26.65
C GLY A 35 17.79 21.45 25.23
N TRP A 36 18.01 22.60 24.59
CA TRP A 36 17.60 22.80 23.21
C TRP A 36 18.37 21.93 22.22
N ILE A 37 19.70 21.82 22.36
CA ILE A 37 20.51 20.92 21.52
C ILE A 37 20.03 19.47 21.65
N PHE A 38 19.72 19.04 22.87
CA PHE A 38 19.22 17.69 23.12
C PHE A 38 17.85 17.44 22.46
N ASP A 39 16.93 18.39 22.56
CA ASP A 39 15.60 18.32 21.94
C ASP A 39 15.66 18.31 20.40
N VAL A 40 16.57 19.10 19.81
CA VAL A 40 16.80 19.13 18.36
C VAL A 40 17.42 17.82 17.87
N CYS A 41 18.50 17.35 18.52
CA CYS A 41 19.15 16.09 18.17
C CYS A 41 18.24 14.88 18.37
N GLY A 42 17.35 14.89 19.37
CA GLY A 42 16.38 13.81 19.59
C GLY A 42 15.36 13.70 18.46
N ARG A 43 14.94 14.83 17.88
CA ARG A 43 13.93 14.90 16.82
C ARG A 43 14.42 14.33 15.49
N ASP A 44 15.70 14.56 15.16
CA ASP A 44 16.31 14.07 13.91
C ASP A 44 16.39 12.53 13.85
N ALA A 45 16.55 11.88 15.01
CA ALA A 45 16.62 10.41 15.09
C ALA A 45 15.25 9.73 14.86
N GLU A 46 14.17 10.36 15.29
CA GLU A 46 12.81 9.85 15.09
C GLU A 46 12.35 10.07 13.64
N ASP A 47 12.61 11.24 13.06
CA ASP A 47 12.26 11.56 11.67
C ASP A 47 12.91 10.61 10.66
N ALA A 48 14.16 10.19 10.91
CA ALA A 48 14.85 9.21 10.07
C ALA A 48 14.13 7.84 10.06
N ARG A 49 13.61 7.39 11.21
CA ARG A 49 12.84 6.14 11.30
C ARG A 49 11.49 6.25 10.63
N TYR A 50 10.77 7.36 10.82
CA TYR A 50 9.50 7.58 10.14
C TYR A 50 9.66 7.60 8.62
N LYS A 51 10.73 8.25 8.13
CA LYS A 51 11.03 8.31 6.70
C LYS A 51 11.33 6.93 6.09
N ASP A 52 12.10 6.08 6.80
CA ASP A 52 12.37 4.72 6.36
C ASP A 52 11.10 3.86 6.33
N ILE A 53 10.24 3.98 7.35
CA ILE A 53 8.94 3.27 7.39
C ILE A 53 8.05 3.72 6.24
N VAL A 54 7.93 5.03 5.99
CA VAL A 54 7.12 5.59 4.90
C VAL A 54 7.62 5.07 3.54
N ASN A 55 8.94 5.10 3.31
CA ASN A 55 9.52 4.58 2.07
C ASN A 55 9.22 3.08 1.87
N LYS A 56 9.34 2.27 2.93
CA LYS A 56 9.01 0.84 2.87
C LYS A 56 7.53 0.60 2.58
N VAL A 57 6.63 1.39 3.16
CA VAL A 57 5.20 1.32 2.91
C VAL A 57 4.88 1.71 1.47
N GLU A 58 5.51 2.76 0.95
CA GLU A 58 5.36 3.19 -0.44
C GLU A 58 5.82 2.09 -1.42
N GLU A 59 6.97 1.47 -1.15
CA GLU A 59 7.49 0.36 -1.94
C GLU A 59 6.54 -0.84 -1.91
N LEU A 60 6.02 -1.19 -0.74
CA LEU A 60 5.05 -2.29 -0.59
C LEU A 60 3.74 -1.99 -1.33
N ARG A 61 3.27 -0.74 -1.28
CA ARG A 61 2.07 -0.26 -1.98
C ARG A 61 2.23 -0.42 -3.50
N THR A 62 3.34 0.05 -4.05
CA THR A 62 3.61 -0.07 -5.48
C THR A 62 3.76 -1.53 -5.93
N MET A 63 4.34 -2.40 -5.10
CA MET A 63 4.43 -3.83 -5.39
C MET A 63 3.05 -4.49 -5.38
N LEU A 64 2.19 -4.13 -4.41
CA LEU A 64 0.81 -4.62 -4.34
C LEU A 64 0.00 -4.17 -5.56
N GLU A 65 0.10 -2.91 -5.97
CA GLU A 65 -0.60 -2.39 -7.15
C GLU A 65 -0.21 -3.18 -8.41
N ARG A 66 1.09 -3.42 -8.63
CA ARG A 66 1.53 -4.25 -9.77
C ARG A 66 0.97 -5.67 -9.75
N ARG A 67 0.96 -6.30 -8.57
CA ARG A 67 0.39 -7.66 -8.43
C ARG A 67 -1.11 -7.67 -8.66
N LEU A 68 -1.82 -6.64 -8.19
CA LEU A 68 -3.26 -6.51 -8.38
C LEU A 68 -3.59 -6.38 -9.87
N THR A 69 -2.89 -5.52 -10.61
CA THR A 69 -3.08 -5.37 -12.06
C THR A 69 -2.80 -6.67 -12.82
N TRP A 70 -1.77 -7.41 -12.40
CA TRP A 70 -1.46 -8.71 -13.01
C TRP A 70 -2.54 -9.77 -12.74
N ILE A 71 -3.09 -9.80 -11.51
CA ILE A 71 -4.22 -10.68 -11.18
C ILE A 71 -5.46 -10.30 -11.99
N GLU A 72 -5.75 -9.01 -12.11
CA GLU A 72 -6.90 -8.51 -12.88
C GLU A 72 -6.80 -8.92 -14.35
N GLN A 73 -5.62 -8.79 -14.96
CA GLN A 73 -5.36 -9.28 -16.32
C GLN A 73 -5.59 -10.79 -16.45
N ARG A 74 -5.12 -11.59 -15.48
CA ARG A 74 -5.36 -13.04 -15.49
C ARG A 74 -6.84 -13.40 -15.34
N ILE A 75 -7.60 -12.61 -14.58
CA ILE A 75 -9.05 -12.83 -14.43
C ILE A 75 -9.74 -12.59 -15.78
N VAL A 76 -9.39 -11.52 -16.49
CA VAL A 76 -9.94 -11.22 -17.82
C VAL A 76 -9.60 -12.35 -18.82
N ASP A 77 -8.36 -12.82 -18.81
CA ASP A 77 -7.93 -13.93 -19.68
C ASP A 77 -8.67 -15.24 -19.35
N LEU A 78 -8.88 -15.53 -18.06
CA LEU A 78 -9.70 -16.66 -17.63
C LEU A 78 -11.14 -16.52 -18.11
N ASP A 79 -11.74 -15.33 -18.01
CA ASP A 79 -13.13 -15.09 -18.42
C ASP A 79 -13.32 -15.35 -19.92
N GLU A 80 -12.38 -14.89 -20.74
CA GLU A 80 -12.37 -15.17 -22.18
C GLU A 80 -12.26 -16.68 -22.46
N HIS A 81 -11.37 -17.38 -21.76
CA HIS A 81 -11.26 -18.83 -21.86
C HIS A 81 -12.56 -19.55 -21.45
N TYR A 82 -13.23 -19.12 -20.39
CA TYR A 82 -14.52 -19.68 -19.97
C TYR A 82 -15.63 -19.43 -21.01
N SER A 83 -15.65 -18.25 -21.62
CA SER A 83 -16.57 -17.91 -22.70
C SER A 83 -16.39 -18.82 -23.92
N GLN A 84 -15.14 -19.06 -24.33
CA GLN A 84 -14.80 -19.98 -25.42
C GLN A 84 -15.22 -21.41 -25.11
N ILE A 85 -14.90 -21.91 -23.91
CA ILE A 85 -15.33 -23.26 -23.46
C ILE A 85 -16.86 -23.36 -23.51
N GLY A 86 -17.59 -22.35 -23.03
CA GLY A 86 -19.05 -22.32 -23.08
C GLY A 86 -19.59 -22.39 -24.51
N SER A 87 -18.97 -21.67 -25.45
CA SER A 87 -19.33 -21.74 -26.86
C SER A 87 -19.08 -23.12 -27.47
N GLU A 88 -17.95 -23.75 -27.17
CA GLU A 88 -17.64 -25.09 -27.66
C GLU A 88 -18.58 -26.15 -27.08
N LEU A 89 -18.86 -26.07 -25.77
CA LEU A 89 -19.81 -26.95 -25.11
C LEU A 89 -21.20 -26.86 -25.74
N GLY A 90 -21.63 -25.65 -26.10
CA GLY A 90 -22.90 -25.43 -26.80
C GLY A 90 -22.95 -26.08 -28.19
N LYS A 91 -21.83 -26.08 -28.92
CA LYS A 91 -21.71 -26.77 -30.23
C LYS A 91 -21.78 -28.29 -30.04
N VAL A 92 -21.00 -28.83 -29.11
CA VAL A 92 -20.99 -30.26 -28.77
C VAL A 92 -22.39 -30.72 -28.34
N HIS A 93 -23.09 -29.96 -27.51
CA HIS A 93 -24.45 -30.29 -27.09
C HIS A 93 -25.42 -30.38 -28.28
N LYS A 94 -25.32 -29.44 -29.24
CA LYS A 94 -26.12 -29.50 -30.48
C LYS A 94 -25.79 -30.74 -31.30
N GLU A 95 -24.52 -31.07 -31.50
CA GLU A 95 -24.11 -32.26 -32.25
C GLU A 95 -24.60 -33.55 -31.61
N VAL A 96 -24.43 -33.69 -30.29
CA VAL A 96 -24.94 -34.84 -29.53
C VAL A 96 -26.46 -34.95 -29.66
N SER A 97 -27.20 -33.83 -29.60
CA SER A 97 -28.66 -33.84 -29.76
C SER A 97 -29.09 -34.29 -31.16
N LEU A 98 -28.35 -33.91 -32.20
CA LEU A 98 -28.61 -34.33 -33.58
C LEU A 98 -28.30 -35.82 -33.78
N ILE A 99 -27.19 -36.31 -33.24
CA ILE A 99 -26.83 -37.73 -33.29
C ILE A 99 -27.88 -38.56 -32.55
N ASN A 100 -28.31 -38.13 -31.37
CA ASN A 100 -29.34 -38.82 -30.61
C ASN A 100 -30.68 -38.91 -31.38
N ARG A 101 -31.07 -37.83 -32.09
CA ARG A 101 -32.24 -37.88 -32.97
C ARG A 101 -32.08 -38.86 -34.12
N ARG A 102 -30.91 -38.89 -34.78
CA ARG A 102 -30.64 -39.84 -35.88
C ARG A 102 -30.65 -41.29 -35.40
N MET A 103 -30.00 -41.59 -34.28
CA MET A 103 -30.05 -42.94 -33.71
C MET A 103 -31.47 -43.37 -33.39
N LYS A 104 -32.31 -42.45 -32.89
CA LYS A 104 -33.71 -42.76 -32.61
C LYS A 104 -34.52 -43.05 -33.87
N SER A 105 -34.34 -42.26 -34.94
CA SER A 105 -35.00 -42.53 -36.24
C SER A 105 -34.54 -43.83 -36.88
N ASP A 106 -33.24 -44.13 -36.83
CA ASP A 106 -32.69 -45.36 -37.41
C ASP A 106 -33.22 -46.60 -36.67
N ASN A 107 -33.32 -46.52 -35.33
CA ASN A 107 -33.87 -47.61 -34.52
C ASN A 107 -35.39 -47.81 -34.70
N GLU A 108 -36.14 -46.74 -34.99
CA GLU A 108 -37.57 -46.82 -35.33
C GLU A 108 -37.79 -47.42 -36.74
N GLY A 109 -36.93 -47.08 -37.72
CA GLY A 109 -36.97 -47.66 -39.07
C GLY A 109 -36.68 -49.17 -39.09
N VAL A 110 -35.65 -49.62 -38.37
CA VAL A 110 -35.30 -51.05 -38.26
C VAL A 110 -36.42 -51.89 -37.62
N ARG A 111 -37.22 -51.30 -36.73
CA ARG A 111 -38.35 -51.97 -36.08
C ARG A 111 -39.61 -52.06 -36.94
N SER A 112 -39.72 -51.25 -38.00
CA SER A 112 -40.87 -51.25 -38.90
C SER A 112 -40.69 -52.21 -40.09
N ASP A 113 -39.44 -52.60 -40.40
CA ASP A 113 -39.09 -53.45 -41.54
C ASP A 113 -38.84 -54.94 -41.16
N GLY A 114 -38.95 -55.31 -39.88
CA GLY A 114 -38.83 -56.68 -39.38
C GLY A 114 -40.14 -57.23 -38.84
#